data_AF-A0A920DT20-F1
#
_entry.id   AF-A0A920DT20-F1
#
_cell.length_a   1.000
_cell.length_b   1.000
_cell.length_c   1.000
_cell.angle_alpha   90.00
_cell.angle_beta   90.00
_cell.angle_gamma   90.00
#
_symmetry.space_group_name_H-M   'P 1'
#
loop_
_entity.id
_entity.type
_entity.pdbx_description
1 polymer ?
#
loop_
_entity_poly.entity_id
_entity_poly.type
_entity_poly.pdbx_seq_one_letter_code
_entity_poly.pdbx_strand_id
1 'polypeptide(L)' 'MKFEEEIKRRRTFAIISHPDAGKTTLTEKLLLYGGAINVAGAVKSNKIKKQPLPILWKLNVKEGYLWLLR' A
#
# COMPACT_ATOMS: atom_id res chain seq x y z
N MET A 1 -26.12 -18.99 18.95
CA MET A 1 -26.11 -18.96 17.47
C MET A 1 -25.57 -17.68 16.85
N LYS A 2 -25.79 -16.48 17.42
CA LYS A 2 -25.37 -15.19 16.82
C LYS A 2 -23.86 -15.04 16.51
N PHE A 3 -22.98 -15.68 17.31
CA PHE A 3 -21.53 -15.58 17.11
C PHE A 3 -21.00 -16.48 15.99
N GLU A 4 -21.57 -17.66 15.77
CA GLU A 4 -21.10 -18.58 14.73
C GLU A 4 -21.40 -18.05 13.32
N GLU A 5 -22.53 -17.38 13.14
CA GLU A 5 -22.91 -16.74 11.87
C GLU A 5 -21.92 -15.63 11.50
N GLU A 6 -21.55 -14.81 12.48
CA GLU A 6 -20.57 -13.74 12.35
C GLU A 6 -19.16 -14.27 12.03
N ILE A 7 -18.76 -15.39 12.64
CA ILE A 7 -17.48 -16.06 12.35
C ILE A 7 -17.48 -16.58 10.90
N LYS A 8 -18.57 -17.21 10.44
CA LYS A 8 -18.69 -17.76 9.08
C LYS A 8 -18.70 -16.68 7.98
N ARG A 9 -19.12 -15.45 8.30
CA ARG A 9 -19.14 -14.31 7.36
C ARG A 9 -17.75 -13.72 7.09
N ARG A 10 -16.83 -13.76 8.05
CA ARG A 10 -15.50 -13.13 7.91
C ARG A 10 -14.58 -13.95 7.03
N ARG A 11 -13.90 -13.31 6.09
CA ARG A 11 -12.85 -13.90 5.24
C ARG A 11 -11.60 -13.03 5.30
N THR A 12 -10.52 -13.57 5.86
CA THR A 12 -9.21 -12.91 5.93
C THR A 12 -8.26 -13.65 4.99
N PHE A 13 -7.68 -12.95 4.03
CA PHE A 13 -6.77 -13.55 3.05
C PHE A 13 -5.69 -12.54 2.65
N ALA A 14 -4.60 -13.04 2.08
CA ALA A 14 -3.48 -12.26 1.57
C ALA A 14 -3.16 -12.66 0.13
N ILE A 15 -2.66 -11.72 -0.66
CA ILE A 15 -2.24 -11.95 -2.05
C ILE A 15 -0.70 -11.97 -2.08
N ILE A 16 -0.11 -13.13 -2.35
CA ILE A 16 1.34 -13.32 -2.48
C ILE A 16 1.64 -13.63 -3.94
N SER A 17 2.45 -12.78 -4.58
CA SER A 17 2.87 -13.00 -5.96
C SER A 17 4.17 -12.27 -6.31
N HIS A 18 4.73 -12.65 -7.45
CA HIS A 18 5.93 -12.05 -8.05
C HIS A 18 5.78 -10.52 -8.19
N PRO A 19 6.85 -9.72 -8.04
CA PRO A 19 6.82 -8.25 -8.14
C PRO A 19 6.06 -7.69 -9.35
N ASP A 20 6.01 -8.41 -10.47
CA ASP A 20 5.36 -7.95 -11.71
C ASP A 20 4.00 -8.62 -12.00
N ALA A 21 3.54 -9.55 -11.17
CA ALA A 21 2.31 -10.30 -11.40
C ALA A 21 1.01 -9.49 -11.17
N GLY A 22 1.10 -8.16 -10.99
CA GLY A 22 -0.07 -7.31 -10.92
C GLY A 22 -0.91 -7.46 -9.65
N LYS A 23 -0.34 -7.95 -8.54
CA LYS A 23 -1.03 -8.04 -7.22
C LYS A 23 -1.78 -6.76 -6.85
N THR A 24 -1.14 -5.61 -7.07
CA THR A 24 -1.72 -4.29 -6.80
C THR A 24 -2.97 -4.03 -7.64
N THR A 25 -2.97 -4.41 -8.93
CA THR A 25 -4.12 -4.26 -9.83
C THR A 25 -5.29 -5.15 -9.42
N LEU A 26 -5.00 -6.36 -8.93
CA LEU A 26 -6.02 -7.28 -8.42
C LEU A 26 -6.63 -6.72 -7.12
N THR A 27 -5.80 -6.20 -6.20
CA THR A 27 -6.27 -5.55 -4.97
C THR A 27 -7.15 -4.34 -5.26
N GLU A 28 -6.78 -3.50 -6.23
CA GLU A 28 -7.60 -2.35 -6.64
C GLU A 28 -8.99 -2.77 -7.11
N LYS A 29 -9.08 -3.77 -8.01
CA LYS A 29 -10.36 -4.26 -8.51
C LYS A 29 -11.22 -4.89 -7.41
N LEU A 30 -10.61 -5.67 -6.52
CA LEU A 30 -11.31 -6.26 -5.37
C LEU A 30 -11.91 -5.20 -4.46
N LEU A 31 -11.16 -4.13 -4.16
CA LEU A 31 -11.64 -3.03 -3.34
C LEU A 31 -12.76 -2.23 -4.03
N LEU A 32 -12.70 -2.06 -5.35
CA LEU A 32 -13.79 -1.44 -6.12
C LEU A 32 -15.07 -2.28 -6.07
N TYR A 33 -14.97 -3.60 -6.27
CA TYR A 33 -16.13 -4.51 -6.16
C TYR A 33 -16.69 -4.56 -4.74
N GLY A 34 -15.85 -4.35 -3.71
CA GLY A 34 -16.26 -4.24 -2.31
C GLY A 34 -16.80 -2.86 -1.90
N GLY A 35 -16.94 -1.90 -2.83
CA GLY A 35 -17.41 -0.54 -2.53
C GLY A 35 -16.40 0.34 -1.79
N ALA A 36 -15.16 -0.13 -1.58
CA ALA A 36 -14.08 0.57 -0.90
C ALA A 36 -13.30 1.49 -1.86
N ILE A 37 -14.02 2.41 -2.52
CA ILE A 37 -13.50 3.27 -3.61
C ILE A 37 -12.30 4.11 -3.15
N ASN A 38 -12.36 4.71 -1.95
CA ASN A 38 -11.27 5.54 -1.40
C ASN A 38 -9.98 4.72 -1.19
N VAL A 39 -10.12 3.48 -0.72
CA VAL A 39 -8.99 2.59 -0.47
C VAL A 39 -8.41 2.09 -1.81
N ALA A 40 -9.26 1.76 -2.78
CA ALA A 40 -8.83 1.38 -4.12
C ALA A 40 -8.03 2.50 -4.81
N GLY A 41 -8.47 3.75 -4.70
CA GLY A 41 -7.77 4.92 -5.24
C GLY A 41 -6.40 5.15 -4.59
N ALA A 42 -6.30 4.95 -3.28
CA ALA A 42 -5.03 5.08 -2.55
C ALA A 42 -4.00 4.02 -2.98
N VAL A 43 -4.43 2.78 -3.22
CA VAL A 43 -3.55 1.69 -3.70
C VAL A 43 -2.96 2.03 -5.08
N LYS A 44 -3.77 2.59 -5.98
CA LYS A 44 -3.32 3.05 -7.30
C LYS A 44 -2.33 4.21 -7.22
N SER A 45 -2.62 5.21 -6.40
CA SER A 45 -1.74 6.37 -6.18
C SER A 45 -0.38 5.97 -5.59
N ASN A 46 -0.38 5.01 -4.66
CA ASN A 46 0.85 4.48 -4.06
C ASN A 46 1.72 3.68 -5.05
N LYS A 47 1.12 3.04 -6.06
CA LYS A 47 1.88 2.44 -7.18
C LYS A 47 2.60 3.51 -8.00
N ILE A 48 1.95 4.66 -8.24
CA ILE A 48 2.51 5.79 -9.00
C ILE A 48 3.59 6.52 -8.20
N LYS A 49 3.47 6.62 -6.87
CA LYS A 49 4.47 7.25 -6.00
C LYS A 49 5.76 6.43 -5.80
N LYS A 50 5.73 5.12 -6.08
CA LYS A 50 6.94 4.25 -6.06
C LYS A 50 7.83 4.43 -7.30
N GLN A 51 7.85 5.62 -7.89
CA GLN A 51 8.86 5.98 -8.88
C GLN A 51 10.23 6.09 -8.19
N PRO A 52 11.33 5.64 -8.82
CA PRO A 52 12.66 5.79 -8.25
C PRO A 52 12.97 7.29 -8.14
N LEU A 53 13.09 7.78 -6.91
CA LEU A 53 13.53 9.16 -6.67
C LEU A 53 14.96 9.32 -7.21
N PRO A 54 15.30 10.45 -7.86
CA PRO A 54 16.66 10.72 -8.32
C PRO A 54 17.66 10.63 -7.16
N ILE A 55 18.84 10.06 -7.42
CA ILE A 55 19.93 9.87 -6.44
C ILE A 55 20.25 11.16 -5.64
N LEU A 56 20.08 12.33 -6.26
CA LEU A 56 20.31 13.65 -5.68
C LEU A 56 19.38 13.96 -4.49
N TRP A 57 18.13 13.47 -4.52
CA TRP A 57 17.16 13.71 -3.44
C TRP A 57 17.48 12.93 -2.16
N LYS A 58 18.29 11.87 -2.24
CA LYS A 58 18.67 11.08 -1.07
C LYS A 58 19.83 11.71 -0.28
N LEU A 59 20.58 12.62 -0.89
CA LEU A 59 21.74 13.27 -0.25
C LEU A 59 21.35 14.42 0.69
N ASN A 60 20.18 15.04 0.49
CA ASN A 60 19.76 16.22 1.25
C ASN A 60 19.08 15.91 2.61
N VAL A 61 18.98 14.64 3.00
CA VAL A 61 18.37 14.23 4.30
C VAL A 61 19.40 14.06 5.42
N LYS A 62 20.71 14.09 5.10
CA LYS A 62 21.78 13.92 6.11
C LYS A 62 22.37 15.23 6.65
N GLU A 63 22.19 16.35 5.96
CA GLU A 63 22.77 17.64 6.37
C GLU A 63 22.08 18.28 7.59
N GLY A 64 20.88 17.82 7.95
CA GLY A 64 20.14 18.33 9.11
C GLY A 64 20.75 17.97 10.48
N TYR A 65 21.60 16.95 10.58
CA TYR A 65 22.22 16.55 11.86
C TYR A 65 23.57 17.24 12.13
N LEU A 66 24.17 17.88 11.12
CA LEU A 66 25.49 18.52 11.27
C LEU A 66 25.40 19.90 11.95
N TRP A 67 24.19 20.47 12.07
CA TRP A 67 23.93 21.72 12.79
C TRP A 67 23.77 21.57 14.31
N LEU A 68 23.81 20.34 14.85
CA LEU A 68 23.67 20.05 16.28
C LEU A 68 25.02 19.92 17.02
N LEU A 69 26.15 20.11 16.33
CA LEU A 69 27.50 20.01 16.90
C LEU A 69 28.35 21.28 16.70
N ARG A 70 27.70 22.43 16.57
CA ARG A 70 28.35 23.75 16.62
C ARG A 70 27.66 24.64 17.63
#